data_AF-A0A950PB91-F1
#
_entry.id   AF-A0A950PB91-F1
#
_cell.length_a   1.000
_cell.length_b   1.000
_cell.length_c   1.000
_cell.angle_alpha   90.00
_cell.angle_beta   90.00
_cell.angle_gamma   90.00
#
_symmetry.space_group_name_H-M   'P 1'
#
loop_
_entity.id
_entity.type
_entity.pdbx_description
1 polymer ?
#
loop_
_entity_poly.entity_id
_entity_poly.type
_entity_poly.pdbx_seq_one_letter_code
_entity_poly.pdbx_strand_id
1 'polypeptide(L)'
;LWAVSRAPLAKLQGFKRRMGWTFPWASSLGGDFNFDFTVSVTEQQQRDGSVDYNYQHAAASRLKGGQQSKTRARAIPDGAVKGADMTGTDVPTYARERPGMSAFAREDGVVYHTYSAFARGLDGLWGMYQWLDRAPRGRNETGYWLRHRDKYGDTIEK
;
A
#
# COMPACT_ATOMS: atom_id res chain seq x y z
N LEU A 1 13.90 3.84 -9.03
CA LEU A 1 12.63 3.37 -8.44
C LEU A 1 11.58 4.46 -8.57
N TRP A 2 10.39 4.13 -9.09
CA TRP A 2 9.28 5.08 -9.25
C TRP A 2 8.18 4.75 -8.25
N ALA A 3 7.51 5.77 -7.72
CA ALA A 3 6.27 5.59 -6.98
C ALA A 3 5.09 5.86 -7.93
N VAL A 4 4.06 5.01 -7.86
CA VAL A 4 2.87 5.10 -8.72
C VAL A 4 1.64 5.12 -7.82
N SER A 5 0.69 6.00 -8.13
CA SER A 5 -0.59 6.07 -7.44
C SER A 5 -1.67 6.57 -8.38
N ARG A 6 -2.92 6.17 -8.11
CA ARG A 6 -4.11 6.64 -8.84
C ARG A 6 -4.56 8.06 -8.46
N ALA A 7 -3.86 8.74 -7.55
CA ALA A 7 -4.16 10.13 -7.26
C ALA A 7 -3.79 11.05 -8.46
N PRO A 8 -4.50 12.19 -8.64
CA PRO A 8 -4.16 13.17 -9.66
C PRO A 8 -2.70 13.61 -9.58
N LEU A 9 -2.04 13.78 -10.73
CA LEU A 9 -0.62 14.13 -10.80
C LEU A 9 -0.29 15.40 -9.99
N ALA A 10 -1.15 16.43 -10.04
CA ALA A 10 -0.97 17.66 -9.27
C ALA A 10 -0.93 17.40 -7.75
N LYS A 11 -1.79 16.50 -7.24
CA LYS A 11 -1.82 16.10 -5.82
C LYS A 11 -0.53 15.37 -5.44
N LEU A 12 -0.05 14.46 -6.29
CA LEU A 12 1.20 13.74 -6.08
C LEU A 12 2.42 14.68 -6.06
N GLN A 13 2.50 15.61 -7.01
CA GLN A 13 3.61 16.57 -7.06
C GLN A 13 3.59 17.53 -5.86
N GLY A 14 2.40 17.97 -5.42
CA GLY A 14 2.26 18.77 -4.19
C GLY A 14 2.73 18.00 -2.96
N PHE A 15 2.33 16.74 -2.82
CA PHE A 15 2.73 15.89 -1.71
C PHE A 15 4.23 15.56 -1.73
N LYS A 16 4.81 15.25 -2.90
CA LYS A 16 6.24 15.04 -3.10
C LYS A 16 7.05 16.24 -2.59
N ARG A 17 6.65 17.47 -2.95
CA ARG A 17 7.29 18.71 -2.50
C ARG A 17 7.19 18.88 -0.99
N ARG A 18 6.00 18.71 -0.41
CA ARG A 18 5.77 18.79 1.04
C ARG A 18 6.68 17.83 1.82
N MET A 19 6.86 16.61 1.31
CA MET A 19 7.66 15.58 1.97
C MET A 19 9.17 15.69 1.69
N GLY A 20 9.60 16.58 0.78
CA GLY A 20 10.99 16.73 0.37
C GLY A 20 11.54 15.50 -0.36
N TRP A 21 10.68 14.70 -1.00
CA TRP A 21 11.09 13.46 -1.67
C TRP A 21 11.72 13.75 -3.04
N THR A 22 12.80 13.04 -3.36
CA THR A 22 13.54 13.21 -4.62
C THR A 22 13.14 12.19 -5.69
N PHE A 23 12.69 11.00 -5.28
CA PHE A 23 12.30 9.94 -6.21
C PHE A 23 11.11 10.36 -7.12
N PRO A 24 11.05 9.82 -8.34
CA PRO A 24 10.00 10.18 -9.30
C PRO A 24 8.64 9.58 -8.89
N TRP A 25 7.59 10.32 -9.24
CA TRP A 25 6.19 9.92 -9.06
C TRP A 25 5.49 9.91 -10.41
N ALA A 26 4.70 8.87 -10.66
CA ALA A 26 3.77 8.80 -11.78
C ALA A 26 2.33 8.70 -11.27
N SER A 27 1.40 9.26 -12.04
CA SER A 27 -0.03 9.06 -11.83
C SER A 27 -0.51 7.99 -12.81
N SER A 28 -1.24 7.00 -12.31
CA SER A 28 -1.99 6.03 -13.12
C SER A 28 -3.48 6.39 -13.21
N LEU A 29 -3.86 7.60 -12.81
CA LEU A 29 -5.23 8.07 -12.92
C LEU A 29 -5.70 8.03 -14.37
N GLY A 30 -6.84 7.37 -14.62
CA GLY A 30 -7.40 7.21 -15.96
C GLY A 30 -6.80 6.05 -16.78
N GLY A 31 -5.81 5.33 -16.23
CA GLY A 31 -5.25 4.13 -16.83
C GLY A 31 -5.62 2.83 -16.10
N ASP A 32 -5.27 1.72 -16.72
CA ASP A 32 -5.43 0.34 -16.26
C ASP A 32 -4.21 -0.21 -15.51
N PHE A 33 -3.04 0.44 -15.61
CA PHE A 33 -1.76 0.01 -15.01
C PHE A 33 -1.89 -0.67 -13.64
N ASN A 34 -2.54 -0.03 -12.65
CA ASN A 34 -2.66 -0.63 -11.32
C ASN A 34 -3.51 -1.91 -11.29
N PHE A 35 -4.52 -2.02 -12.16
CA PHE A 35 -5.36 -3.21 -12.29
C PHE A 35 -4.59 -4.34 -12.99
N ASP A 36 -3.83 -4.02 -14.04
CA ASP A 36 -2.98 -4.99 -14.76
C ASP A 36 -1.94 -5.64 -13.86
N PHE A 37 -1.42 -4.89 -12.88
CA PHE A 37 -0.49 -5.39 -11.86
C PHE A 37 -1.16 -5.81 -10.56
N THR A 38 -2.49 -6.00 -10.55
CA THR A 38 -3.27 -6.57 -9.43
C THR A 38 -3.13 -5.82 -8.11
N VAL A 39 -2.89 -4.51 -8.16
CA VAL A 39 -2.80 -3.63 -6.98
C VAL A 39 -4.01 -2.71 -6.83
N SER A 40 -4.93 -2.69 -7.80
CA SER A 40 -6.24 -2.06 -7.68
C SER A 40 -7.36 -3.04 -8.05
N VAL A 41 -8.49 -2.90 -7.37
CA VAL A 41 -9.70 -3.71 -7.57
C VAL A 41 -10.80 -2.81 -8.14
N THR A 42 -11.48 -3.27 -9.20
CA THR A 42 -12.61 -2.53 -9.76
C THR A 42 -13.82 -2.57 -8.81
N GLU A 43 -14.74 -1.63 -8.95
CA GLU A 43 -15.96 -1.67 -8.14
C GLU A 43 -16.79 -2.93 -8.40
N GLN A 44 -16.80 -3.40 -9.65
CA GLN A 44 -17.51 -4.62 -10.02
C GLN A 44 -16.90 -5.85 -9.36
N GLN A 45 -15.57 -6.02 -9.43
CA GLN A 45 -14.85 -7.09 -8.72
C GLN A 45 -15.09 -7.04 -7.20
N GLN A 46 -15.10 -5.84 -6.61
CA GLN A 46 -15.41 -5.65 -5.20
C GLN A 46 -16.85 -6.08 -4.85
N ARG A 47 -17.84 -5.79 -5.72
CA ARG A 47 -19.24 -6.19 -5.55
C ARG A 47 -19.44 -7.69 -5.72
N ASP A 48 -18.86 -8.27 -6.76
CA ASP A 48 -18.98 -9.70 -7.11
C ASP A 48 -18.20 -10.58 -6.14
N GLY A 49 -17.27 -9.97 -5.42
CA GLY A 49 -16.49 -10.62 -4.40
C GLY A 49 -15.40 -11.51 -4.97
N SER A 50 -14.89 -11.26 -6.17
CA SER A 50 -13.72 -11.93 -6.73
C SER A 50 -12.57 -10.94 -6.82
N VAL A 51 -11.47 -11.22 -6.12
CA VAL A 51 -10.30 -10.34 -6.11
C VAL A 51 -9.02 -11.15 -6.24
N ASP A 52 -8.16 -10.64 -7.09
CA ASP A 52 -6.84 -11.19 -7.37
C ASP A 52 -5.81 -10.31 -6.70
N TYR A 53 -5.10 -10.86 -5.72
CA TYR A 53 -4.04 -10.15 -5.03
C TYR A 53 -3.05 -11.16 -4.45
N ASN A 54 -1.75 -10.88 -4.58
CA ASN A 54 -0.70 -11.75 -4.04
C ASN A 54 -0.77 -13.20 -4.55
N TYR A 55 -1.02 -13.38 -5.86
CA TYR A 55 -1.19 -14.68 -6.55
C TYR A 55 -2.29 -15.58 -5.95
N GLN A 56 -3.23 -14.98 -5.22
CA GLN A 56 -4.36 -15.67 -4.64
C GLN A 56 -5.64 -15.12 -5.24
N HIS A 57 -6.46 -16.00 -5.78
CA HIS A 57 -7.88 -15.73 -6.03
C HIS A 57 -8.61 -15.91 -4.70
N ALA A 58 -9.14 -14.82 -4.17
CA ALA A 58 -9.88 -14.86 -2.92
C ALA A 58 -11.28 -14.28 -3.11
N ALA A 59 -12.25 -14.94 -2.46
CA ALA A 59 -13.53 -14.31 -2.21
C ALA A 59 -13.28 -12.99 -1.44
N ALA A 60 -13.91 -11.87 -1.83
CA ALA A 60 -13.70 -10.58 -1.19
C ALA A 60 -14.01 -10.62 0.32
N SER A 61 -14.78 -11.59 0.80
CA SER A 61 -14.98 -11.86 2.23
C SER A 61 -13.68 -12.18 3.00
N ARG A 62 -12.68 -12.80 2.37
CA ARG A 62 -11.34 -13.04 2.95
C ARG A 62 -10.45 -11.80 2.95
N LEU A 63 -10.79 -10.80 2.12
CA LEU A 63 -10.02 -9.56 1.94
C LEU A 63 -10.66 -8.35 2.61
N LYS A 64 -11.97 -8.45 2.91
CA LYS A 64 -12.66 -7.65 3.92
C LYS A 64 -12.00 -8.03 5.24
N GLY A 65 -11.28 -7.09 5.86
CA GLY A 65 -10.73 -7.24 7.21
C GLY A 65 -11.80 -7.39 8.30
N GLY A 66 -12.94 -8.01 8.00
CA GLY A 66 -14.11 -8.22 8.85
C GLY A 66 -14.51 -9.68 9.03
N GLN A 67 -13.84 -10.65 8.41
CA GLN A 67 -13.87 -12.04 8.91
C GLN A 67 -12.57 -12.33 9.63
N GLN A 68 -12.68 -12.63 10.92
CA GLN A 68 -11.60 -13.16 11.75
C GLN A 68 -10.90 -14.28 10.97
N SER A 69 -9.73 -13.97 10.43
CA SER A 69 -8.82 -14.99 9.97
C SER A 69 -8.62 -15.94 11.14
N LYS A 70 -8.95 -17.22 10.96
CA LYS A 70 -8.69 -18.25 12.00
C LYS A 70 -7.18 -18.40 12.28
N THR A 71 -6.33 -17.84 11.43
CA THR A 71 -4.93 -17.55 11.76
C THR A 71 -4.85 -16.18 12.43
N ARG A 72 -4.15 -16.10 13.58
CA ARG A 72 -3.82 -14.88 14.35
C ARG A 72 -2.95 -13.87 13.54
N ALA A 73 -3.26 -13.62 12.28
CA ALA A 73 -2.69 -12.48 11.57
C ALA A 73 -3.20 -11.23 12.30
N ARG A 74 -2.27 -10.39 12.78
CA ARG A 74 -2.48 -9.10 13.43
C ARG A 74 -3.34 -8.18 12.54
N ALA A 75 -4.65 -8.39 12.50
CA ALA A 75 -5.56 -7.42 11.90
C ALA A 75 -5.49 -6.17 12.77
N ILE A 76 -5.12 -5.04 12.18
CA ILE A 76 -5.22 -3.74 12.85
C ILE A 76 -6.72 -3.47 13.08
N PRO A 77 -7.20 -3.37 14.34
CA PRO A 77 -8.58 -3.00 14.60
C PRO A 77 -8.92 -1.68 13.90
N ASP A 78 -10.04 -1.68 13.17
CA ASP A 78 -10.52 -0.55 12.37
C ASP A 78 -9.53 -0.04 11.30
N GLY A 79 -8.60 -0.90 10.85
CA GLY A 79 -7.55 -0.51 9.91
C GLY A 79 -8.10 0.08 8.60
N ALA A 80 -9.19 -0.47 8.07
CA ALA A 80 -9.79 0.07 6.84
C ALA A 80 -10.41 1.46 7.04
N VAL A 81 -11.07 1.71 8.18
CA VAL A 81 -11.66 3.00 8.53
C VAL A 81 -10.57 4.04 8.73
N LYS A 82 -9.59 3.76 9.60
CA LYS A 82 -8.47 4.66 9.87
C LYS A 82 -7.65 4.96 8.61
N GLY A 83 -7.44 3.95 7.76
CA GLY A 83 -6.75 4.12 6.49
C GLY A 83 -7.49 5.04 5.53
N ALA A 84 -8.82 4.89 5.42
CA ALA A 84 -9.67 5.78 4.64
C ALA A 84 -9.63 7.22 5.15
N ASP A 85 -9.74 7.42 6.47
CA ASP A 85 -9.66 8.73 7.11
C ASP A 85 -8.30 9.41 6.86
N MET A 86 -7.19 8.69 7.02
CA MET A 86 -5.84 9.22 6.82
C MET A 86 -5.56 9.62 5.37
N THR A 87 -6.24 8.99 4.41
CA THR A 87 -6.08 9.25 2.98
C THR A 87 -7.13 10.22 2.42
N GLY A 88 -8.17 10.53 3.21
CA GLY A 88 -9.26 11.42 2.85
C GLY A 88 -10.19 10.80 1.80
N THR A 89 -10.53 9.52 1.97
CA THR A 89 -11.44 8.78 1.09
C THR A 89 -12.42 7.91 1.91
N ASP A 90 -13.34 7.23 1.25
CA ASP A 90 -14.27 6.29 1.88
C ASP A 90 -13.68 4.87 1.99
N VAL A 91 -14.21 4.07 2.91
CA VAL A 91 -13.72 2.70 3.17
C VAL A 91 -13.76 1.80 1.92
N PRO A 92 -14.85 1.75 1.12
CA PRO A 92 -14.86 1.01 -0.13
C PRO A 92 -13.72 1.42 -1.08
N THR A 93 -13.49 2.71 -1.30
CA THR A 93 -12.40 3.21 -2.14
C THR A 93 -11.03 2.83 -1.58
N TYR A 94 -10.80 3.02 -0.28
CA TYR A 94 -9.56 2.63 0.37
C TYR A 94 -9.28 1.13 0.22
N ALA A 95 -10.30 0.29 0.43
CA ALA A 95 -10.16 -1.17 0.36
C ALA A 95 -9.89 -1.73 -1.04
N ARG A 96 -10.14 -0.95 -2.10
CA ARG A 96 -9.84 -1.30 -3.49
C ARG A 96 -8.37 -1.13 -3.86
N GLU A 97 -7.62 -0.37 -3.09
CA GLU A 97 -6.21 -0.10 -3.36
C GLU A 97 -5.31 -0.95 -2.46
N ARG A 98 -4.31 -1.60 -3.05
CA ARG A 98 -3.37 -2.48 -2.36
C ARG A 98 -1.94 -2.09 -2.69
N PRO A 99 -0.98 -2.34 -1.78
CA PRO A 99 0.41 -2.05 -2.06
C PRO A 99 1.03 -3.18 -2.90
N GLY A 100 1.92 -2.82 -3.81
CA GLY A 100 2.72 -3.77 -4.57
C GLY A 100 4.01 -3.13 -5.08
N MET A 101 4.92 -3.98 -5.55
CA MET A 101 6.15 -3.61 -6.22
C MET A 101 6.29 -4.47 -7.45
N SER A 102 6.60 -3.85 -8.58
CA SER A 102 6.91 -4.53 -9.84
C SER A 102 8.30 -4.13 -10.32
N ALA A 103 9.04 -5.07 -10.90
CA ALA A 103 10.26 -4.77 -11.65
C ALA A 103 10.04 -5.06 -13.14
N PHE A 104 10.57 -4.17 -13.97
CA PHE A 104 10.49 -4.28 -15.41
C PHE A 104 11.89 -4.22 -16.02
N ALA A 105 12.15 -5.07 -17.01
CA ALA A 105 13.34 -5.02 -17.85
C ALA A 105 12.95 -4.63 -19.27
N ARG A 106 13.79 -3.85 -19.95
CA ARG A 106 13.60 -3.51 -21.36
C ARG A 106 14.75 -4.07 -22.19
N GLU A 107 14.43 -4.90 -23.16
CA GLU A 107 15.38 -5.55 -24.05
C GLU A 107 14.77 -5.57 -25.46
N ASP A 108 15.54 -5.15 -26.47
CA ASP A 108 15.11 -5.08 -27.88
C ASP A 108 13.76 -4.40 -28.13
N GLY A 109 13.45 -3.36 -27.35
CA GLY A 109 12.19 -2.61 -27.45
C GLY A 109 10.99 -3.27 -26.74
N VAL A 110 11.15 -4.49 -26.22
CA VAL A 110 10.14 -5.21 -25.44
C VAL A 110 10.31 -4.89 -23.96
N VAL A 111 9.20 -4.73 -23.23
CA VAL A 111 9.20 -4.53 -21.77
C VAL A 111 8.69 -5.80 -21.11
N TYR A 112 9.53 -6.42 -20.29
CA TYR A 112 9.23 -7.63 -19.53
C TYR A 112 8.91 -7.28 -18.08
N HIS A 113 7.85 -7.86 -17.54
CA HIS A 113 7.56 -7.82 -16.10
C HIS A 113 8.28 -8.98 -15.43
N THR A 114 9.39 -8.70 -14.76
CA THR A 114 10.33 -9.72 -14.30
C THR A 114 10.15 -10.11 -12.84
N TYR A 115 9.39 -9.32 -12.08
CA TYR A 115 9.21 -9.54 -10.65
C TYR A 115 7.97 -8.81 -10.14
N SER A 116 7.25 -9.43 -9.19
CA SER A 116 6.27 -8.73 -8.34
C SER A 116 6.40 -9.12 -6.88
N ALA A 117 6.08 -8.18 -5.99
CA ALA A 117 5.89 -8.42 -4.58
C ALA A 117 4.64 -7.69 -4.07
N PHE A 118 3.97 -8.30 -3.10
CA PHE A 118 2.73 -7.80 -2.50
C PHE A 118 2.76 -8.01 -0.99
N ALA A 119 1.86 -7.34 -0.28
CA ALA A 119 1.67 -7.53 1.16
C ALA A 119 3.01 -7.51 1.92
N ARG A 120 3.32 -8.56 2.69
CA ARG A 120 4.56 -8.68 3.47
C ARG A 120 5.82 -8.88 2.63
N GLY A 121 5.70 -9.21 1.34
CA GLY A 121 6.84 -9.21 0.41
C GLY A 121 7.48 -7.83 0.26
N LEU A 122 6.75 -6.77 0.65
CA LEU A 122 7.24 -5.40 0.65
C LEU A 122 8.05 -5.02 1.90
N ASP A 123 8.04 -5.85 2.96
CA ASP A 123 8.74 -5.57 4.23
C ASP A 123 10.26 -5.35 3.99
N GLY A 124 10.84 -5.96 2.96
CA GLY A 124 12.25 -5.78 2.58
C GLY A 124 12.59 -4.39 2.05
N LEU A 125 11.61 -3.66 1.53
CA LEU A 125 11.76 -2.26 1.10
C LEU A 125 11.71 -1.29 2.30
N TRP A 126 11.17 -1.75 3.43
CA TRP A 126 10.96 -0.98 4.65
C TRP A 126 12.03 -1.36 5.67
N GLY A 127 13.27 -0.91 5.45
CA GLY A 127 14.43 -1.32 6.25
C GLY A 127 14.26 -1.15 7.77
N MET A 128 13.43 -0.20 8.21
CA MET A 128 13.10 0.01 9.62
C MET A 128 12.47 -1.22 10.30
N TYR A 129 11.58 -1.97 9.62
CA TYR A 129 10.91 -3.10 10.26
C TYR A 129 11.88 -4.20 10.69
N GLN A 130 12.94 -4.43 9.89
CA GLN A 130 13.98 -5.40 10.23
C GLN A 130 14.72 -5.01 11.52
N TRP A 131 14.92 -3.71 11.76
CA TRP A 131 15.50 -3.21 13.01
C TRP A 131 14.54 -3.38 14.19
N LEU A 132 13.27 -3.00 14.01
CA LEU A 132 12.26 -3.12 15.06
C LEU A 132 11.99 -4.57 15.45
N ASP A 133 12.08 -5.53 14.52
CA ASP A 133 11.95 -6.96 14.81
C ASP A 133 13.01 -7.48 15.79
N ARG A 134 14.13 -6.78 15.96
CA ARG A 134 15.20 -7.11 16.91
C ARG A 134 15.05 -6.41 18.27
N ALA A 135 14.12 -5.48 18.41
CA ALA A 135 13.86 -4.82 19.69
C ALA A 135 13.14 -5.78 20.66
N PRO A 136 13.28 -5.64 21.99
CA PRO A 136 12.61 -6.51 22.96
C PRO A 136 11.08 -6.62 22.82
N ARG A 137 10.42 -5.58 22.29
CA ARG A 137 8.97 -5.56 22.02
C ARG A 137 8.61 -5.85 20.55
N GLY A 138 9.59 -6.23 19.73
CA GLY A 138 9.45 -6.29 18.28
C GLY A 138 8.92 -4.96 17.71
N ARG A 139 8.12 -5.04 16.66
CA ARG A 139 7.47 -3.87 16.03
C ARG A 139 6.49 -3.11 16.94
N ASN A 140 5.99 -3.74 18.02
CA ASN A 140 5.02 -3.16 18.95
C ASN A 140 3.83 -2.44 18.26
N GLU A 141 3.32 -3.01 17.17
CA GLU A 141 2.28 -2.41 16.31
C GLU A 141 0.89 -2.49 16.98
N THR A 142 0.40 -1.37 17.50
CA THR A 142 -0.97 -1.25 18.06
C THR A 142 -1.96 -0.61 17.07
N GLY A 143 -1.53 -0.31 15.84
CA GLY A 143 -2.34 0.27 14.77
C GLY A 143 -1.50 1.07 13.77
N TYR A 144 -2.08 2.11 13.16
CA TYR A 144 -1.31 3.08 12.38
C TYR A 144 -0.51 4.00 13.32
N TRP A 145 0.76 3.67 13.51
CA TRP A 145 1.67 4.41 14.40
C TRP A 145 2.68 5.27 13.63
N LEU A 146 2.91 4.96 12.35
CA LEU A 146 3.74 5.76 11.46
C LEU A 146 3.04 7.05 11.09
N ARG A 147 3.77 8.16 11.17
CA ARG A 147 3.31 9.48 10.78
C ARG A 147 4.15 9.99 9.62
N HIS A 148 3.62 10.94 8.87
CA HIS A 148 4.45 11.71 7.95
C HIS A 148 5.52 12.45 8.75
N ARG A 149 6.71 12.62 8.16
CA ARG A 149 7.87 13.28 8.79
C ARG A 149 7.49 14.61 9.46
N ASP A 150 6.63 15.40 8.84
CA ASP A 150 6.17 16.71 9.30
C ASP A 150 5.05 16.66 10.36
N LYS A 151 4.71 15.46 10.86
CA LYS A 151 3.69 15.23 11.90
C LYS A 151 4.26 14.62 13.18
N TYR A 152 5.57 14.44 13.25
CA TYR A 152 6.28 14.23 14.50
C TYR A 152 6.53 15.63 15.08
N GLY A 153 6.06 15.90 16.31
CA GLY A 153 6.25 17.21 16.94
C GLY A 153 7.73 17.56 17.10
N ASP A 154 8.05 18.85 17.21
CA ASP A 154 9.42 19.35 17.43
C ASP A 154 9.98 19.02 18.83
N THR A 155 9.24 18.27 19.65
CA THR A 155 9.64 17.90 21.00
C THR A 155 10.63 16.74 20.98
N ILE A 156 11.88 17.04 20.64
CA ILE A 156 13.01 16.38 21.31
C ILE A 156 13.46 17.37 22.40
N GLU A 157 12.82 17.30 23.56
CA GLU A 157 13.52 17.70 24.78
C GLU A 157 14.70 16.74 24.93
N LYS A 158 15.90 17.30 24.85
CA LYS A 158 17.16 16.59 25.11
C LYS A 158 17.32 16.28 26.59
#